data_AF-A0A3A6P9J2-F1
#
_entry.id   AF-A0A3A6P9J2-F1
#
_cell.length_a   1.000
_cell.length_b   1.000
_cell.length_c   1.000
_cell.angle_alpha   90.00
_cell.angle_beta   90.00
_cell.angle_gamma   90.00
#
_symmetry.space_group_name_H-M   'P 1'
#
loop_
_entity.id
_entity.type
_entity.pdbx_description
1 polymer ?
#
loop_
_entity_poly.entity_id
_entity_poly.type
_entity_poly.pdbx_seq_one_letter_code
_entity_poly.pdbx_strand_id
1 'polypeptide(L)'
;MTQQQILSIYQDVAEITSKMLAAARNSDWDTLVSLEKNCAMQVGALKKNDRIFRLSEDERQQKIGLIKKILADDQEIRSLTEPRLAHLSSLLNSAGNERKLSKAYNANTG
;
A
#
# COMPACT_ATOMS: atom_id res chain seq x y z
N MET A 1 -14.61 -22.28 -3.63
CA MET A 1 -13.22 -22.27 -3.14
C MET A 1 -13.03 -23.46 -2.19
N THR A 2 -11.81 -23.94 -2.03
CA THR A 2 -11.43 -24.90 -1.00
C THR A 2 -10.58 -24.19 0.06
N GLN A 3 -10.37 -24.86 1.17
CA GLN A 3 -9.51 -24.40 2.26
C GLN A 3 -8.05 -24.15 1.84
N GLN A 4 -7.48 -25.07 1.06
CA GLN A 4 -6.15 -24.91 0.47
C GLN A 4 -6.09 -23.69 -0.47
N GLN A 5 -7.17 -23.41 -1.21
CA GLN A 5 -7.25 -22.23 -2.06
C GLN A 5 -7.23 -20.92 -1.23
N ILE A 6 -7.85 -20.88 -0.04
CA ILE A 6 -7.79 -19.68 0.82
C ILE A 6 -6.38 -19.45 1.35
N LEU A 7 -5.71 -20.49 1.84
CA LEU A 7 -4.33 -20.37 2.29
C LEU A 7 -3.39 -19.95 1.16
N SER A 8 -3.57 -20.49 -0.04
CA SER A 8 -2.84 -20.06 -1.24
C SER A 8 -3.04 -18.56 -1.50
N ILE A 9 -4.27 -18.05 -1.42
CA ILE A 9 -4.51 -16.62 -1.65
C ILE A 9 -3.84 -15.76 -0.55
N TYR A 10 -3.83 -16.21 0.71
CA TYR A 10 -3.08 -15.50 1.77
C TYR A 10 -1.56 -15.52 1.52
N GLN A 11 -1.03 -16.61 0.98
CA GLN A 11 0.38 -16.70 0.57
C GLN A 11 0.67 -15.74 -0.58
N ASP A 12 -0.19 -15.69 -1.60
CA ASP A 12 -0.06 -14.78 -2.73
C ASP A 12 -0.07 -13.31 -2.28
N VAL A 13 -1.00 -12.93 -1.39
CA VAL A 13 -1.05 -11.57 -0.84
C VAL A 13 0.21 -11.26 -0.03
N ALA A 14 0.70 -12.22 0.78
CA ALA A 14 1.95 -12.06 1.51
C ALA A 14 3.17 -11.92 0.58
N GLU A 15 3.17 -12.56 -0.59
CA GLU A 15 4.22 -12.41 -1.59
C GLU A 15 4.15 -11.04 -2.28
N ILE A 16 2.95 -10.62 -2.71
CA ILE A 16 2.74 -9.31 -3.35
C ILE A 16 3.13 -8.17 -2.42
N THR A 17 2.74 -8.24 -1.14
CA THR A 17 3.09 -7.20 -0.14
C THR A 17 4.59 -7.12 0.13
N SER A 18 5.31 -8.24 0.10
CA SER A 18 6.79 -8.21 0.13
C SER A 18 7.41 -7.59 -1.13
N LYS A 19 6.84 -7.85 -2.31
CA LYS A 19 7.29 -7.19 -3.55
C LYS A 19 7.02 -5.69 -3.50
N MET A 20 5.88 -5.27 -2.94
CA MET A 20 5.56 -3.86 -2.70
C MET A 20 6.58 -3.22 -1.76
N LEU A 21 6.93 -3.89 -0.65
CA LEU A 21 7.94 -3.40 0.28
C LEU A 21 9.31 -3.24 -0.39
N ALA A 22 9.73 -4.23 -1.21
CA ALA A 22 10.97 -4.13 -1.97
C ALA A 22 10.96 -2.94 -2.95
N ALA A 23 9.85 -2.73 -3.67
CA ALA A 23 9.68 -1.58 -4.55
C ALA A 23 9.75 -0.25 -3.78
N ALA A 24 9.07 -0.15 -2.64
CA ALA A 24 9.09 1.04 -1.78
C ALA A 24 10.51 1.37 -1.26
N ARG A 25 11.26 0.34 -0.80
CA ARG A 25 12.66 0.49 -0.36
C ARG A 25 13.56 0.98 -1.49
N ASN A 26 13.31 0.52 -2.72
CA ASN A 26 14.07 0.93 -3.92
C ASN A 26 13.55 2.23 -4.55
N SER A 27 12.51 2.86 -3.99
CA SER A 27 11.84 4.03 -4.58
C SER A 27 11.26 3.79 -5.99
N ASP A 28 10.95 2.53 -6.32
CA ASP A 28 10.31 2.13 -7.57
C ASP A 28 8.79 2.29 -7.46
N TRP A 29 8.32 3.52 -7.67
CA TRP A 29 6.93 3.89 -7.44
C TRP A 29 5.96 3.32 -8.48
N ASP A 30 6.39 3.17 -9.72
CA ASP A 30 5.56 2.61 -10.78
C ASP A 30 5.25 1.14 -10.48
N THR A 31 6.28 0.37 -10.09
CA THR A 31 6.10 -1.01 -9.64
C THR A 31 5.25 -1.08 -8.38
N LEU A 32 5.46 -0.19 -7.40
CA LEU A 32 4.65 -0.16 -6.18
C LEU A 32 3.15 0.03 -6.47
N VAL A 33 2.80 1.00 -7.32
CA VAL A 33 1.41 1.28 -7.70
C VAL A 33 0.80 0.14 -8.53
N SER A 34 1.59 -0.50 -9.40
CA SER A 34 1.14 -1.66 -10.17
C SER A 34 0.81 -2.85 -9.25
N LEU A 35 1.70 -3.13 -8.28
CA LEU A 35 1.51 -4.21 -7.31
C LEU A 35 0.36 -3.94 -6.34
N GLU A 36 0.13 -2.69 -5.94
CA GLU A 36 -1.00 -2.29 -5.08
C GLU A 36 -2.34 -2.69 -5.71
N LYS A 37 -2.52 -2.44 -7.03
CA LYS A 37 -3.73 -2.84 -7.77
C LYS A 37 -3.95 -4.36 -7.72
N ASN A 38 -2.88 -5.13 -7.90
CA ASN A 38 -2.95 -6.59 -7.83
C ASN A 38 -3.30 -7.08 -6.41
N CYS A 39 -2.68 -6.49 -5.40
CA CYS A 39 -2.97 -6.78 -3.99
C CYS A 39 -4.45 -6.51 -3.66
N ALA A 40 -4.98 -5.35 -4.07
CA ALA A 40 -6.36 -4.96 -3.83
C ALA A 40 -7.38 -5.95 -4.43
N MET A 41 -7.12 -6.48 -5.62
CA MET A 41 -7.96 -7.50 -6.25
C MET A 41 -7.98 -8.81 -5.44
N GLN A 42 -6.80 -9.30 -5.01
CA GLN A 42 -6.70 -10.54 -4.24
C GLN A 42 -7.32 -10.42 -2.84
N VAL A 43 -7.08 -9.31 -2.14
CA VAL A 43 -7.72 -9.01 -0.84
C VAL A 43 -9.24 -8.90 -1.00
N GLY A 44 -9.72 -8.31 -2.10
CA GLY A 44 -11.14 -8.27 -2.42
C GLY A 44 -11.76 -9.66 -2.58
N ALA A 45 -11.03 -10.60 -3.21
CA ALA A 45 -11.46 -11.99 -3.34
C ALA A 45 -11.48 -12.72 -1.98
N LEU A 46 -10.48 -12.49 -1.11
CA LEU A 46 -10.45 -13.05 0.25
C LEU A 46 -11.66 -12.61 1.07
N LYS A 47 -11.94 -11.31 1.13
CA LYS A 47 -13.04 -10.74 1.94
C LYS A 47 -14.40 -11.36 1.61
N LYS A 48 -14.62 -11.79 0.37
CA LYS A 48 -15.88 -12.43 -0.08
C LYS A 48 -15.99 -13.91 0.30
N ASN A 49 -14.87 -14.61 0.50
CA ASN A 49 -14.84 -16.07 0.59
C ASN A 49 -14.34 -16.63 1.94
N ASP A 50 -13.71 -15.79 2.77
CA ASP A 50 -12.98 -16.23 3.97
C ASP A 50 -13.86 -16.83 5.09
N ARG A 51 -15.16 -16.50 5.11
CA ARG A 51 -16.09 -16.93 6.18
C ARG A 51 -16.65 -18.35 6.03
N ILE A 52 -16.33 -19.04 4.95
CA ILE A 52 -17.08 -20.23 4.52
C ILE A 52 -16.45 -21.55 5.01
N PHE A 53 -15.19 -21.55 5.49
CA PHE A 53 -14.44 -22.79 5.73
C PHE A 53 -13.94 -22.92 7.18
N ARG A 54 -14.09 -24.12 7.75
CA ARG A 54 -13.51 -24.46 9.07
C ARG A 54 -12.04 -24.85 8.88
N LEU A 55 -11.13 -24.01 9.37
CA LEU A 55 -9.69 -24.28 9.37
C LEU A 55 -9.32 -25.30 10.46
N SER A 56 -8.38 -26.21 10.19
CA SER A 56 -7.70 -26.92 11.29
C SER A 56 -6.88 -25.95 12.13
N GLU A 57 -6.40 -26.39 13.30
CA GLU A 57 -5.56 -25.56 14.16
C GLU A 57 -4.27 -25.13 13.45
N ASP A 58 -3.59 -26.04 12.76
CA ASP A 58 -2.34 -25.77 12.05
C ASP A 58 -2.53 -24.75 10.93
N GLU A 59 -3.60 -24.89 10.16
CA GLU A 59 -3.92 -23.97 9.07
C GLU A 59 -4.36 -22.60 9.60
N ARG A 60 -5.02 -22.57 10.76
CA ARG A 60 -5.33 -21.31 11.44
C ARG A 60 -4.05 -20.61 11.88
N GLN A 61 -3.09 -21.32 12.44
CA GLN A 61 -1.78 -20.76 12.80
C GLN A 61 -1.01 -20.25 11.58
N GLN A 62 -1.01 -21.01 10.49
CA GLN A 62 -0.39 -20.60 9.24
C GLN A 62 -1.03 -19.31 8.69
N LYS A 63 -2.37 -19.25 8.65
CA LYS A 63 -3.11 -18.06 8.25
C LYS A 63 -2.76 -16.84 9.13
N ILE A 64 -2.71 -17.02 10.45
CA ILE A 64 -2.33 -15.95 11.38
C ILE A 64 -0.91 -15.46 11.08
N GLY A 65 0.03 -16.36 10.81
CA GLY A 65 1.41 -16.01 10.42
C GLY A 65 1.45 -15.14 9.16
N LEU A 66 0.70 -15.52 8.12
CA LEU A 66 0.60 -14.76 6.87
C LEU A 66 0.00 -13.37 7.08
N ILE A 67 -1.08 -13.27 7.88
CA ILE A 67 -1.70 -11.98 8.21
C ILE A 67 -0.72 -11.06 8.95
N LYS A 68 0.01 -11.58 9.94
CA LYS A 68 1.02 -10.79 10.66
C LYS A 68 2.11 -10.26 9.73
N LYS A 69 2.58 -11.08 8.80
CA LYS A 69 3.57 -10.68 7.81
C LYS A 69 3.04 -9.58 6.90
N ILE A 70 1.84 -9.74 6.35
CA ILE A 70 1.16 -8.71 5.51
C ILE A 70 1.09 -7.38 6.26
N LEU A 71 0.63 -7.39 7.52
CA LEU A 71 0.50 -6.17 8.32
C LEU A 71 1.84 -5.51 8.66
N ALA A 72 2.90 -6.31 8.84
CA ALA A 72 4.24 -5.79 9.05
C ALA A 72 4.79 -5.13 7.77
N ASP A 73 4.66 -5.79 6.62
CA ASP A 73 5.08 -5.27 5.32
C ASP A 73 4.32 -3.95 5.00
N ASP A 74 3.00 -3.91 5.21
CA ASP A 74 2.16 -2.71 5.02
C ASP A 74 2.53 -1.53 5.94
N GLN A 75 2.92 -1.83 7.19
CA GLN A 75 3.39 -0.79 8.12
C GLN A 75 4.70 -0.17 7.63
N GLU A 76 5.63 -1.00 7.16
CA GLU A 76 6.92 -0.51 6.68
C GLU A 76 6.76 0.26 5.36
N ILE A 77 5.91 -0.21 4.43
CA ILE A 77 5.58 0.53 3.20
C ILE A 77 5.08 1.94 3.54
N ARG A 78 4.14 2.07 4.48
CA ARG A 78 3.62 3.38 4.91
C ARG A 78 4.70 4.27 5.52
N SER A 79 5.58 3.71 6.35
CA SER A 79 6.70 4.47 6.93
C SER A 79 7.64 5.06 5.87
N LEU A 80 7.77 4.40 4.71
CA LEU A 80 8.60 4.85 3.59
C LEU A 80 7.89 5.86 2.68
N THR A 81 6.57 5.74 2.51
CA THR A 81 5.79 6.55 1.57
C THR A 81 5.20 7.82 2.18
N GLU A 82 4.70 7.75 3.41
CA GLU A 82 4.00 8.87 4.08
C GLU A 82 4.88 10.12 4.24
N PRO A 83 6.15 10.05 4.69
CA PRO A 83 6.99 11.25 4.82
C PRO A 83 7.31 11.92 3.49
N ARG A 84 7.53 11.12 2.43
CA ARG A 84 7.82 11.64 1.09
C ARG A 84 6.60 12.35 0.50
N LEU A 85 5.40 11.82 0.71
CA LEU A 85 4.17 12.47 0.28
C LEU A 85 3.96 13.80 1.02
N ALA A 86 4.17 13.83 2.33
CA ALA A 86 4.10 15.06 3.13
C ALA A 86 5.09 16.13 2.63
N HIS A 87 6.32 15.72 2.29
CA HIS A 87 7.32 16.62 1.73
C HIS A 87 6.90 17.19 0.36
N LEU A 88 6.41 16.35 -0.55
CA LEU A 88 5.91 16.79 -1.85
C LEU A 88 4.73 17.77 -1.70
N SER A 89 3.78 17.48 -0.81
CA SER A 89 2.66 18.39 -0.53
C SER A 89 3.15 19.75 -0.01
N SER A 90 4.18 19.77 0.83
CA SER A 90 4.80 21.02 1.31
C SER A 90 5.41 21.83 0.17
N LEU A 91 6.17 21.20 -0.74
CA LEU A 91 6.78 21.85 -1.91
C LEU A 91 5.73 22.40 -2.89
N LEU A 92 4.64 21.67 -3.13
CA LEU A 92 3.56 22.13 -4.00
C LEU A 92 2.84 23.34 -3.39
N ASN A 93 2.63 23.34 -2.08
CA ASN A 93 2.01 24.46 -1.37
C ASN A 93 2.90 25.72 -1.38
N SER A 94 4.21 25.58 -1.18
CA SER A 94 5.13 26.72 -1.25
C SER A 94 5.18 27.32 -2.66
N ALA A 95 5.32 26.50 -3.70
CA ALA A 95 5.34 26.96 -5.09
C ALA A 95 4.02 27.65 -5.50
N GLY A 96 2.88 27.15 -5.01
CA GLY A 96 1.57 27.78 -5.20
C GLY A 96 1.47 29.16 -4.53
N ASN A 97 2.03 29.30 -3.33
CA ASN A 97 2.04 30.55 -2.58
C ASN A 97 2.99 31.59 -3.23
N GLU A 98 4.16 31.18 -3.70
CA GLU A 98 5.08 32.07 -4.44
C GLU A 98 4.44 32.65 -5.70
N ARG A 99 3.72 31.82 -6.47
CA ARG A 99 2.99 32.27 -7.67
C ARG A 99 1.86 33.25 -7.35
N LYS A 100 1.18 33.09 -6.21
CA LYS A 100 0.13 34.03 -5.78
C LYS A 100 0.75 35.37 -5.36
N LEU A 101 1.85 35.32 -4.61
CA LEU A 101 2.57 36.51 -4.16
C LEU A 101 3.09 37.33 -5.35
N SER A 102 3.75 36.69 -6.31
CA SER A 102 4.29 37.36 -7.49
C SER A 102 3.20 38.02 -8.35
N LYS A 103 2.04 37.37 -8.51
CA LYS A 103 0.88 37.97 -9.18
C LYS A 103 0.35 39.21 -8.45
N ALA A 104 0.26 39.16 -7.12
CA ALA A 104 -0.24 40.29 -6.33
C ALA A 104 0.70 41.51 -6.39
N TYR A 105 2.02 41.29 -6.29
CA TYR A 105 2.99 42.37 -6.42
C TYR A 105 3.00 42.98 -7.83
N ASN A 106 2.97 42.14 -8.88
CA ASN A 106 2.96 42.63 -10.26
C ASN A 106 1.66 43.37 -10.64
N ALA A 107 0.52 43.00 -10.03
CA ALA A 107 -0.76 43.67 -10.26
C ALA A 107 -0.89 45.02 -9.56
N ASN A 108 -0.03 45.32 -8.57
CA ASN A 108 -0.04 46.56 -7.81
C ASN A 108 1.07 47.55 -8.24
N THR A 109 1.88 47.17 -9.23
CA THR A 109 2.99 47.98 -9.79
C THR A 109 2.76 48.40 -11.24
N GLY A 110 1.51 48.43 -11.72
CA GLY A 110 1.11 49.01 -13.01
C GLY A 110 0.00 50.02 -12.84
#